data_AF-A0A968JW13-F1
#
_entry.id   AF-A0A968JW13-F1
#
_cell.length_a   1.000
_cell.length_b   1.000
_cell.length_c   1.000
_cell.angle_alpha   90.00
_cell.angle_beta   90.00
_cell.angle_gamma   90.00
#
_symmetry.space_group_name_H-M   'P 1'
#
loop_
_entity.id
_entity.type
_entity.pdbx_description
1 polymer ?
#
loop_
_entity_poly.entity_id
_entity_poly.type
_entity_poly.pdbx_seq_one_letter_code
_entity_poly.pdbx_strand_id
1 'polypeptide(L)'
;MANQKKHKKSLYKINDSFFRFYFRYILPNKSRIELGIKQPVIQIFLNDQNKFVAQVWEDLTRKAVPFLNVENIQWDIASRWWGNGIDRKQMEIDVVAESIDKKRLLVGEVKWSKNENPDALLENLREKAMKAPFAQKKKIIPVLFLKSNNNYKKANTYTPVEVMQALK
;
A
#
# COMPACT_ATOMS: atom_id res chain seq x y z
N MET A 1 -6.68 44.46 -13.14
CA MET A 1 -7.05 43.03 -13.04
C MET A 1 -5.84 42.25 -12.53
N ALA A 2 -5.86 41.80 -11.27
CA ALA A 2 -4.75 41.03 -10.70
C ALA A 2 -5.00 39.53 -10.93
N ASN A 3 -4.16 38.92 -11.75
CA ASN A 3 -4.23 37.50 -12.09
C ASN A 3 -3.57 36.67 -10.96
N GLN A 4 -4.36 36.19 -10.01
CA GLN A 4 -3.87 35.27 -8.98
C GLN A 4 -3.65 33.88 -9.57
N LYS A 5 -2.40 33.55 -9.89
CA LYS A 5 -1.99 32.16 -10.16
C LYS A 5 -2.22 31.33 -8.89
N LYS A 6 -3.25 30.49 -8.90
CA LYS A 6 -3.47 29.42 -7.90
C LYS A 6 -2.25 28.48 -7.94
N HIS A 7 -1.31 28.64 -7.01
CA HIS A 7 -0.31 27.62 -6.74
C HIS A 7 -1.03 26.35 -6.28
N LYS A 8 -0.98 25.29 -7.09
CA LYS A 8 -1.33 23.93 -6.66
C LYS A 8 -0.37 23.61 -5.51
N LYS A 9 -0.89 23.51 -4.27
CA LYS A 9 -0.11 23.02 -3.13
C LYS A 9 0.31 21.59 -3.46
N SER A 10 1.56 21.39 -3.88
CA SER A 10 2.16 20.07 -3.94
C SER A 10 2.23 19.54 -2.51
N LEU A 11 1.41 18.54 -2.20
CA LEU A 11 1.47 17.82 -0.94
C LEU A 11 2.77 17.01 -0.92
N TYR A 12 3.78 17.51 -0.21
CA TYR A 12 4.99 16.73 0.05
C TYR A 12 4.62 15.56 0.98
N LYS A 13 4.58 14.33 0.44
CA LYS A 13 4.44 13.12 1.26
C LYS A 13 5.83 12.78 1.80
N ILE A 14 6.00 12.86 3.12
CA ILE A 14 7.20 12.36 3.79
C ILE A 14 7.24 10.84 3.55
N ASN A 15 8.27 10.36 2.84
CA ASN A 15 8.36 8.95 2.41
C ASN A 15 8.77 8.02 3.57
N ASP A 16 9.38 8.59 4.61
CA ASP A 16 9.86 7.84 5.76
C ASP A 16 8.78 7.72 6.85
N SER A 17 8.59 6.50 7.35
CA SER A 17 7.56 6.20 8.34
C SER A 17 7.86 6.78 9.72
N PHE A 18 9.14 6.89 10.10
CA PHE A 18 9.55 7.51 11.36
C PHE A 18 9.24 9.01 11.34
N PHE A 19 9.63 9.74 10.29
CA PHE A 19 9.33 11.16 10.17
C PHE A 19 7.82 11.40 10.10
N ARG A 20 7.04 10.58 9.39
CA ARG A 20 5.57 10.68 9.40
C ARG A 20 5.00 10.52 10.81
N PHE A 21 5.49 9.56 11.59
CA PHE A 21 5.09 9.41 12.98
C PHE A 21 5.45 10.65 13.81
N TYR A 22 6.69 11.12 13.68
CA TYR A 22 7.20 12.28 14.40
C TYR A 22 6.36 13.54 14.13
N PHE A 23 6.15 13.89 12.86
CA PHE A 23 5.40 15.08 12.48
C PHE A 23 3.90 14.97 12.78
N ARG A 24 3.34 13.76 12.86
CA ARG A 24 1.91 13.55 13.13
C ARG A 24 1.57 13.54 14.63
N TYR A 25 2.40 12.89 15.46
CA TYR A 25 2.08 12.66 16.87
C TYR A 25 3.00 13.40 17.83
N ILE A 26 4.31 13.47 17.53
CA ILE A 26 5.32 14.00 18.45
C ILE A 26 5.41 15.52 18.35
N LEU A 27 5.71 16.06 17.17
CA LEU A 27 5.93 17.49 16.98
C LEU A 27 4.71 18.34 17.42
N PRO A 28 3.45 18.01 17.07
CA PRO A 28 2.29 18.79 17.50
C PRO A 28 2.05 18.75 19.02
N ASN A 29 2.64 17.78 19.73
CA ASN A 29 2.46 17.59 21.17
C ASN A 29 3.76 17.75 21.97
N LYS A 30 4.81 18.33 21.37
CA LYS A 30 6.15 18.43 21.97
C LYS A 30 6.11 19.01 23.39
N SER A 31 5.43 20.15 23.59
CA SER A 31 5.33 20.79 24.92
C SER A 31 4.62 19.92 25.95
N ARG A 32 3.59 19.15 25.56
CA ARG A 32 2.92 18.19 26.47
C ARG A 32 3.88 17.08 26.87
N ILE A 33 4.64 16.55 25.93
CA ILE A 33 5.61 15.48 26.16
C ILE A 33 6.74 15.97 27.09
N GLU A 34 7.26 17.19 26.87
CA GLU A 34 8.30 17.82 27.68
C GLU A 34 7.84 18.05 29.13
N LEU A 35 6.57 18.40 29.34
CA LEU A 35 5.95 18.51 30.67
C LEU A 35 5.56 17.15 31.28
N GLY A 36 5.87 16.03 30.63
CA GLY A 36 5.52 14.69 31.10
C GLY A 36 4.04 14.29 30.88
N ILE A 37 3.23 15.15 30.25
CA ILE A 37 1.81 14.93 29.98
C ILE A 37 1.63 14.04 28.73
N LYS A 38 2.00 12.78 28.85
CA LYS A 38 2.08 11.82 27.72
C LYS A 38 0.73 11.17 27.38
N GLN A 39 -0.15 10.97 28.37
CA GLN A 39 -1.36 10.17 28.20
C GLN A 39 -2.29 10.67 27.07
N PRO A 40 -2.55 11.99 26.91
CA PRO A 40 -3.37 12.48 25.80
C PRO A 40 -2.74 12.19 24.43
N VAL A 41 -1.41 12.26 24.34
CA VAL A 41 -0.66 12.00 23.10
C VAL A 41 -0.75 10.52 22.72
N ILE A 42 -0.62 9.64 23.70
CA ILE A 42 -0.81 8.19 23.53
C ILE A 42 -2.23 7.92 23.04
N GLN A 43 -3.25 8.54 23.64
CA GLN A 43 -4.64 8.33 23.22
C GLN A 43 -4.89 8.79 21.77
N ILE A 44 -4.33 9.94 21.37
CA ILE A 44 -4.39 10.41 19.97
C ILE A 44 -3.79 9.37 19.04
N PHE A 45 -2.63 8.81 19.38
CA PHE A 45 -2.01 7.75 18.58
C PHE A 45 -2.88 6.50 18.55
N LEU A 46 -3.31 5.96 19.70
CA LEU A 46 -4.09 4.72 19.76
C LEU A 46 -5.40 4.80 18.95
N ASN A 47 -6.05 5.97 18.95
CA ASN A 47 -7.28 6.21 18.17
C ASN A 47 -7.04 6.15 16.64
N ASP A 48 -5.81 6.36 16.18
CA ASP A 48 -5.45 6.50 14.77
C ASP A 48 -4.39 5.46 14.32
N GLN A 49 -3.91 4.64 15.27
CA GLN A 49 -2.81 3.69 15.09
C GLN A 49 -3.10 2.73 13.95
N ASN A 50 -4.31 2.17 13.89
CA ASN A 50 -4.63 1.18 12.86
C ASN A 50 -4.51 1.78 11.45
N LYS A 51 -4.95 3.03 11.27
CA LYS A 51 -4.83 3.76 10.00
C LYS A 51 -3.37 4.05 9.67
N PHE A 52 -2.58 4.51 10.65
CA PHE A 52 -1.16 4.77 10.45
C PHE A 52 -0.40 3.51 10.04
N VAL A 53 -0.61 2.40 10.74
CA VAL A 53 0.07 1.14 10.45
C VAL A 53 -0.39 0.57 9.10
N ALA A 54 -1.68 0.67 8.75
CA ALA A 54 -2.16 0.28 7.42
C ALA A 54 -1.45 1.05 6.29
N GLN A 55 -1.25 2.37 6.46
CA GLN A 55 -0.52 3.19 5.50
C GLN A 55 0.96 2.79 5.38
N VAL A 56 1.61 2.50 6.50
CA VAL A 56 3.00 2.00 6.50
C VAL A 56 3.06 0.62 5.84
N TRP A 57 2.08 -0.24 6.11
CA TRP A 57 1.99 -1.57 5.53
C TRP A 57 1.92 -1.51 4.00
N GLU A 58 1.03 -0.72 3.43
CA GLU A 58 0.95 -0.50 1.98
C GLU A 58 2.26 0.01 1.36
N ASP A 59 3.00 0.87 2.06
CA ASP A 59 4.29 1.35 1.56
C ASP A 59 5.36 0.25 1.60
N LEU A 60 5.38 -0.59 2.64
CA LEU A 60 6.31 -1.71 2.76
C LEU A 60 6.04 -2.80 1.72
N THR A 61 4.77 -3.12 1.45
CA THR A 61 4.42 -4.14 0.45
C THR A 61 4.92 -3.73 -0.93
N ARG A 62 4.69 -2.47 -1.35
CA ARG A 62 5.22 -1.94 -2.61
C ARG A 62 6.75 -1.97 -2.66
N LYS A 63 7.43 -1.59 -1.58
CA LYS A 63 8.90 -1.64 -1.50
C LYS A 63 9.44 -3.06 -1.60
N ALA A 64 8.70 -4.06 -1.09
CA ALA A 64 9.14 -5.44 -1.05
C ALA A 64 8.98 -6.18 -2.38
N VAL A 65 8.05 -5.77 -3.25
CA VAL A 65 7.75 -6.49 -4.52
C VAL A 65 8.99 -6.86 -5.34
N PRO A 66 9.98 -5.97 -5.58
CA PRO A 66 11.18 -6.34 -6.34
C PRO A 66 12.03 -7.45 -5.70
N PHE A 67 11.88 -7.66 -4.39
CA PHE A 67 12.66 -8.60 -3.59
C PHE A 67 11.88 -9.88 -3.25
N LEU A 68 10.57 -9.92 -3.51
CA LEU A 68 9.73 -11.08 -3.25
C LEU A 68 9.89 -12.11 -4.37
N ASN A 69 10.03 -13.39 -3.99
CA ASN A 69 9.92 -14.47 -4.96
C ASN A 69 8.45 -14.77 -5.27
N VAL A 70 7.90 -14.08 -6.28
CA VAL A 70 6.56 -14.34 -6.82
C VAL A 70 6.71 -15.06 -8.16
N GLU A 71 6.36 -16.34 -8.20
CA GLU A 71 6.46 -17.24 -9.38
C GLU A 71 7.85 -17.27 -10.07
N ASN A 72 8.95 -17.02 -9.35
CA ASN A 72 10.32 -16.90 -9.90
C ASN A 72 10.43 -15.84 -11.01
N ILE A 73 9.63 -14.77 -10.94
CA ILE A 73 9.66 -13.64 -11.87
C ILE A 73 10.41 -12.47 -11.21
N GLN A 74 11.26 -11.79 -11.98
CA GLN A 74 11.84 -10.51 -11.59
C GLN A 74 10.83 -9.38 -11.87
N TRP A 75 10.49 -8.64 -10.82
CA TRP A 75 9.53 -7.53 -10.86
C TRP A 75 10.24 -6.18 -10.79
N ASP A 76 9.73 -5.21 -11.53
CA ASP A 76 10.13 -3.81 -11.44
C ASP A 76 9.55 -3.15 -10.16
N ILE A 77 9.89 -1.89 -9.93
CA ILE A 77 9.42 -1.08 -8.81
C ILE A 77 7.89 -1.06 -8.79
N ALA A 78 7.31 -1.52 -7.69
CA ALA A 78 5.88 -1.47 -7.53
C ALA A 78 5.38 -0.08 -7.15
N SER A 79 4.21 0.26 -7.66
CA SER A 79 3.53 1.53 -7.41
C SER A 79 2.06 1.32 -7.11
N ARG A 80 1.41 2.33 -6.55
CA ARG A 80 -0.05 2.42 -6.55
C ARG A 80 -0.51 2.95 -7.91
N TRP A 81 -1.60 2.41 -8.43
CA TRP A 81 -2.26 2.97 -9.61
C TRP A 81 -3.67 3.45 -9.26
N TRP A 82 -3.99 4.67 -9.73
CA TRP A 82 -5.32 5.27 -9.65
C TRP A 82 -5.69 5.81 -11.02
N GLY A 83 -6.87 5.46 -11.52
CA GLY A 83 -7.31 5.96 -12.81
C GLY A 83 -8.68 5.42 -13.21
N ASN A 84 -9.09 5.81 -14.40
CA ASN A 84 -10.30 5.26 -14.99
C ASN A 84 -9.99 3.91 -15.62
N GLY A 85 -10.82 2.92 -15.34
CA GLY A 85 -10.86 1.68 -16.11
C GLY A 85 -11.32 1.92 -17.54
N ILE A 86 -11.23 0.88 -18.36
CA ILE A 86 -11.74 0.88 -19.74
C ILE A 86 -13.26 1.15 -19.81
N ASP A 87 -13.98 0.87 -18.72
CA ASP A 87 -15.40 1.16 -18.50
C ASP A 87 -15.67 2.61 -18.05
N ARG A 88 -14.62 3.44 -18.02
CA ARG A 88 -14.63 4.85 -17.57
C ARG A 88 -14.94 5.05 -16.08
N LYS A 89 -14.95 3.99 -15.27
CA LYS A 89 -15.13 4.10 -13.81
C LYS A 89 -13.79 4.28 -13.12
N GLN A 90 -13.74 5.16 -12.12
CA GLN A 90 -12.55 5.31 -11.29
C GLN A 90 -12.32 4.03 -10.48
N MET A 91 -11.07 3.59 -10.43
CA MET A 91 -10.65 2.47 -9.59
C MET A 91 -9.20 2.62 -9.14
N GLU A 92 -8.86 1.87 -8.10
CA GLU A 92 -7.55 1.84 -7.45
C GLU A 92 -7.03 0.41 -7.41
N ILE A 93 -5.74 0.25 -7.67
CA ILE A 93 -4.97 -0.98 -7.43
C ILE A 93 -3.79 -0.59 -6.54
N ASP A 94 -3.73 -1.20 -5.35
CA ASP A 94 -2.78 -0.82 -4.30
C ASP A 94 -1.31 -1.03 -4.69
N VAL A 95 -1.08 -2.12 -5.42
CA VAL A 95 0.25 -2.57 -5.86
C VAL A 95 0.17 -2.99 -7.32
N VAL A 96 0.98 -2.37 -8.15
CA VAL A 96 1.16 -2.72 -9.56
C VAL A 96 2.66 -2.76 -9.85
N ALA A 97 3.14 -3.85 -10.43
CA ALA A 97 4.50 -3.97 -10.94
C ALA A 97 4.53 -4.75 -12.25
N GLU A 98 5.33 -4.30 -13.21
CA GLU A 98 5.60 -5.07 -14.42
C GLU A 98 6.75 -6.05 -14.17
N SER A 99 6.71 -7.20 -14.83
CA SER A 99 7.93 -8.01 -14.93
C SER A 99 8.96 -7.30 -15.80
N ILE A 100 10.25 -7.55 -15.56
CA ILE A 100 11.33 -6.95 -16.36
C ILE A 100 11.20 -7.26 -17.86
N ASP A 101 10.69 -8.45 -18.20
CA ASP A 101 10.41 -8.86 -19.58
C ASP A 101 9.13 -8.23 -20.20
N LYS A 102 8.39 -7.45 -19.41
CA LYS A 102 7.11 -6.78 -19.75
C LYS A 102 5.97 -7.70 -20.16
N LYS A 103 6.10 -9.03 -19.97
CA LYS A 103 5.08 -10.03 -20.34
C LYS A 103 4.03 -10.24 -19.26
N ARG A 104 4.34 -9.86 -18.02
CA ARG A 104 3.50 -10.13 -16.85
C ARG A 104 3.27 -8.86 -16.05
N LEU A 105 2.13 -8.83 -15.38
CA LEU A 105 1.73 -7.73 -14.53
C LEU A 105 1.32 -8.29 -13.17
N LEU A 106 2.06 -7.92 -12.14
CA LEU A 106 1.66 -8.14 -10.76
C LEU A 106 0.63 -7.09 -10.41
N VAL A 107 -0.51 -7.55 -9.90
CA VAL A 107 -1.53 -6.71 -9.29
C VAL A 107 -1.73 -7.19 -7.87
N GLY A 108 -1.74 -6.27 -6.91
CA GLY A 108 -1.83 -6.61 -5.51
C GLY A 108 -2.87 -5.79 -4.76
N GLU A 109 -3.49 -6.44 -3.79
CA GLU A 109 -4.44 -5.84 -2.85
C GLU A 109 -3.84 -5.95 -1.44
N VAL A 110 -3.91 -4.86 -0.68
CA VAL A 110 -3.29 -4.76 0.65
C VAL A 110 -4.37 -4.61 1.72
N LYS A 111 -4.36 -5.47 2.74
CA LYS A 111 -5.31 -5.40 3.85
C LYS A 111 -4.61 -5.48 5.21
N TRP A 112 -4.86 -4.45 6.04
CA TRP A 112 -4.44 -4.40 7.44
C TRP A 112 -5.59 -4.60 8.44
N SER A 113 -6.29 -5.71 8.29
CA SER A 113 -7.48 -6.07 9.06
C SER A 113 -7.46 -7.57 9.37
N LYS A 114 -8.27 -7.98 10.34
CA LYS A 114 -8.50 -9.40 10.63
C LYS A 114 -9.75 -9.86 9.87
N ASN A 115 -9.84 -11.16 9.57
CA ASN A 115 -11.03 -11.80 9.01
C ASN A 115 -11.40 -11.37 7.58
N GLU A 116 -10.39 -11.06 6.77
CA GLU A 116 -10.59 -10.90 5.33
C GLU A 116 -11.01 -12.23 4.70
N ASN A 117 -11.81 -12.16 3.62
CA ASN A 117 -12.07 -13.31 2.75
C ASN A 117 -11.10 -13.26 1.55
N PRO A 118 -9.98 -14.02 1.56
CA PRO A 118 -8.95 -13.89 0.54
C PRO A 118 -9.44 -14.27 -0.87
N ASP A 119 -10.39 -15.20 -0.97
CA ASP A 119 -10.94 -15.62 -2.25
C ASP A 119 -11.77 -14.50 -2.90
N ALA A 120 -12.61 -13.81 -2.11
CA ALA A 120 -13.35 -12.63 -2.58
C ALA A 120 -12.41 -11.47 -2.97
N LEU A 121 -11.32 -11.27 -2.22
CA LEU A 121 -10.30 -10.27 -2.56
C LEU A 121 -9.62 -10.59 -3.90
N LEU A 122 -9.23 -11.85 -4.11
CA LEU A 122 -8.62 -12.28 -5.38
C LEU A 122 -9.57 -12.12 -6.57
N GLU A 123 -10.85 -12.46 -6.40
CA GLU A 123 -11.87 -12.28 -7.44
C GLU A 123 -12.01 -10.80 -7.80
N ASN A 124 -12.19 -9.93 -6.81
CA ASN A 124 -12.29 -8.49 -7.01
C ASN A 124 -11.02 -7.92 -7.69
N LEU A 125 -9.83 -8.35 -7.25
CA LEU A 125 -8.56 -7.90 -7.81
C LEU A 125 -8.40 -8.32 -9.28
N ARG A 126 -8.82 -9.54 -9.63
CA ARG A 126 -8.84 -10.00 -11.04
C ARG A 126 -9.80 -9.16 -11.88
N GLU A 127 -10.99 -8.83 -11.37
CA GLU A 127 -11.93 -7.95 -12.06
C GLU A 127 -11.35 -6.54 -12.29
N LYS A 128 -10.72 -5.95 -11.27
CA LYS A 128 -10.02 -4.66 -11.40
C LYS A 128 -8.94 -4.74 -12.48
N ALA A 129 -8.15 -5.81 -12.48
CA ALA A 129 -7.08 -6.00 -13.46
C ALA A 129 -7.62 -6.13 -14.89
N MET A 130 -8.73 -6.83 -15.10
CA MET A 130 -9.37 -6.92 -16.44
C MET A 130 -9.85 -5.56 -16.96
N LYS A 131 -10.25 -4.65 -16.05
CA LYS A 131 -10.70 -3.30 -16.38
C LYS A 131 -9.53 -2.30 -16.53
N ALA A 132 -8.30 -2.71 -16.20
CA ALA A 132 -7.14 -1.82 -16.18
C ALA A 132 -6.57 -1.61 -17.58
N PRO A 133 -6.46 -0.36 -18.07
CA PRO A 133 -6.04 -0.09 -19.44
C PRO A 133 -4.60 -0.55 -19.75
N PHE A 134 -3.73 -0.56 -18.74
CA PHE A 134 -2.31 -0.94 -18.86
C PHE A 134 -2.04 -2.45 -18.70
N ALA A 135 -3.07 -3.22 -18.34
CA ALA A 135 -3.00 -4.66 -18.11
C ALA A 135 -3.22 -5.49 -19.39
N GLN A 136 -3.67 -4.87 -20.47
CA GLN A 136 -3.95 -5.54 -21.73
C GLN A 136 -2.69 -6.24 -22.27
N LYS A 137 -2.86 -7.46 -22.80
CA LYS A 137 -1.80 -8.31 -23.39
C LYS A 137 -0.73 -8.80 -22.41
N LYS A 138 -0.92 -8.66 -21.09
CA LYS A 138 -0.01 -9.21 -20.06
C LYS A 138 -0.68 -10.34 -19.30
N LYS A 139 0.11 -11.33 -18.87
CA LYS A 139 -0.35 -12.34 -17.90
C LYS A 139 -0.48 -11.66 -16.53
N ILE A 140 -1.68 -11.71 -15.95
CA ILE A 140 -1.95 -11.13 -14.64
C ILE A 140 -1.54 -12.09 -13.53
N ILE A 141 -0.71 -11.62 -12.60
CA ILE A 141 -0.29 -12.34 -11.40
C ILE A 141 -0.91 -11.63 -10.18
N PRO A 142 -2.04 -12.12 -9.63
CA PRO A 142 -2.66 -11.52 -8.46
C PRO A 142 -1.88 -11.90 -7.19
N VAL A 143 -1.71 -10.93 -6.29
CA VAL A 143 -0.99 -11.09 -5.02
C VAL A 143 -1.77 -10.45 -3.88
N LEU A 144 -1.87 -11.11 -2.74
CA LEU A 144 -2.50 -10.55 -1.54
C LEU A 144 -1.46 -10.23 -0.47
N PHE A 145 -1.57 -9.06 0.13
CA PHE A 145 -0.76 -8.65 1.28
C PHE A 145 -1.65 -8.50 2.51
N LEU A 146 -1.71 -9.53 3.34
CA LEU A 146 -2.66 -9.63 4.44
C LEU A 146 -1.96 -9.51 5.79
N LYS A 147 -2.58 -8.81 6.75
CA LYS A 147 -2.10 -8.75 8.14
C LYS A 147 -1.85 -10.12 8.76
N SER A 148 -2.71 -11.08 8.43
CA SER A 148 -2.62 -12.49 8.82
C SER A 148 -3.31 -13.34 7.76
N ASN A 149 -2.79 -14.53 7.47
CA ASN A 149 -3.31 -15.40 6.41
C ASN A 149 -4.30 -16.46 6.92
N ASN A 150 -4.54 -16.63 8.22
CA ASN A 150 -5.52 -17.60 8.78
C ASN A 150 -5.43 -19.01 8.14
N ASN A 151 -4.23 -19.53 7.90
CA ASN A 151 -3.97 -20.80 7.19
C ASN A 151 -4.40 -20.85 5.71
N TYR A 152 -4.68 -19.69 5.10
CA TYR A 152 -4.84 -19.57 3.65
C TYR A 152 -3.50 -19.84 2.96
N LYS A 153 -3.44 -20.94 2.21
CA LYS A 153 -2.22 -21.44 1.54
C LYS A 153 -2.24 -21.30 0.01
N LYS A 154 -3.25 -20.64 -0.58
CA LYS A 154 -3.23 -20.41 -2.04
C LYS A 154 -2.06 -19.50 -2.41
N ALA A 155 -1.52 -19.73 -3.60
CA ALA A 155 -0.30 -19.11 -4.06
C ALA A 155 -0.38 -17.56 -4.07
N ASN A 156 0.75 -16.93 -3.73
CA ASN A 156 1.01 -15.49 -3.71
C ASN A 156 0.25 -14.69 -2.64
N THR A 157 0.24 -15.17 -1.40
CA THR A 157 -0.20 -14.40 -0.23
C THR A 157 1.00 -14.13 0.67
N TYR A 158 1.20 -12.87 1.07
CA TYR A 158 2.31 -12.45 1.92
C TYR A 158 1.82 -11.75 3.18
N THR A 159 2.43 -12.12 4.31
CA THR A 159 2.23 -11.57 5.64
C THR A 159 3.31 -10.55 5.99
N PRO A 160 3.17 -9.80 7.10
CA PRO A 160 4.19 -8.84 7.52
C PRO A 160 5.56 -9.47 7.75
N VAL A 161 5.61 -10.72 8.20
CA VAL A 161 6.87 -11.43 8.41
C VAL A 161 7.62 -11.64 7.09
N GLU A 162 6.93 -12.13 6.06
CA GLU A 162 7.51 -12.41 4.74
C GLU A 162 7.94 -11.12 4.03
N VAL A 163 7.10 -10.08 4.09
CA VAL A 163 7.44 -8.76 3.52
C VAL A 163 8.66 -8.15 4.21
N MET A 164 8.74 -8.24 5.54
CA MET A 164 9.90 -7.73 6.28
C MET A 164 11.16 -8.56 6.05
N GLN A 165 11.05 -9.88 5.80
CA GLN A 165 12.19 -10.72 5.44
C GLN A 165 12.75 -10.35 4.06
N ALA A 166 11.88 -10.04 3.09
CA ALA A 166 12.31 -9.63 1.76
C ALA A 166 13.02 -8.27 1.72
N LEU A 167 12.80 -7.41 2.73
CA LEU A 167 13.39 -6.08 2.83
C LEU A 167 14.72 -6.03 3.61
N LYS A 168 15.23 -7.19 4.06
CA LYS A 168 16.48 -7.30 4.83
C LYS A 168 17.71 -7.41 3.95
#